data_AF-A0A8J2JZ07-F1
#
_entry.id   AF-A0A8J2JZ07-F1
#
_cell.length_a   1.000
_cell.length_b   1.000
_cell.length_c   1.000
_cell.angle_alpha   90.00
_cell.angle_beta   90.00
_cell.angle_gamma   90.00
#
_symmetry.space_group_name_H-M   'P 1'
#
loop_
_entity.id
_entity.type
_entity.pdbx_description
1 polymer ?
#
loop_
_entity_poly.entity_id
_entity_poly.type
_entity_poly.pdbx_seq_one_letter_code
_entity_poly.pdbx_strand_id
1 'polypeptide(L)'
;KPMFFDFDLPTTGLVSQNQFHRVLHTVGLAEILRQEELDAICKRFLVIRGNKRDIDYVEFLAQLDAIISVDPITLEEQSPTGVEWYKQLHSCCS
;
A
#
# COMPACT_ATOMS: atom_id res chain seq x y z
N LYS A 1 10.17 13.39 3.13
CA LYS A 1 10.30 13.98 1.78
C LYS A 1 9.95 12.89 0.78
N PRO A 2 8.94 13.03 -0.08
CA PRO A 2 8.31 11.84 -0.67
C PRO A 2 9.18 11.36 -1.83
N MET A 3 9.62 10.10 -1.76
CA MET A 3 10.67 9.56 -2.65
C MET A 3 10.31 9.60 -4.13
N PHE A 4 9.01 9.62 -4.48
CA PHE A 4 8.57 9.73 -5.87
C PHE A 4 8.89 11.08 -6.52
N PHE A 5 8.90 12.19 -5.75
CA PHE A 5 9.19 13.52 -6.30
C PHE A 5 10.64 13.66 -6.80
N ASP A 6 11.56 12.86 -6.27
CA ASP A 6 12.95 12.84 -6.75
C ASP A 6 13.05 12.18 -8.14
N PHE A 7 12.08 11.35 -8.52
CA PHE A 7 12.01 10.67 -9.81
C PHE A 7 11.06 11.34 -10.82
N ASP A 8 10.12 12.16 -10.34
CA ASP A 8 9.14 12.89 -11.14
C ASP A 8 9.45 14.40 -11.16
N LEU A 9 10.64 14.76 -11.67
CA LEU A 9 11.06 16.16 -11.82
C LEU A 9 10.09 17.04 -12.63
N PRO A 10 9.41 16.54 -13.69
CA PRO A 10 8.40 17.32 -14.39
C PRO A 10 7.03 17.33 -13.68
N THR A 11 6.92 16.73 -12.48
CA THR A 11 5.70 16.67 -11.66
C THR A 11 4.49 16.14 -12.45
N THR A 12 4.72 15.10 -13.24
CA THR A 12 3.73 14.48 -14.11
C THR A 12 2.75 13.56 -13.38
N GLY A 13 3.05 13.18 -12.13
CA GLY A 13 2.37 12.14 -11.37
C GLY A 13 2.72 10.72 -11.83
N LEU A 14 3.65 10.57 -12.78
CA LEU A 14 4.01 9.30 -13.39
C LEU A 14 5.48 8.97 -13.16
N VAL A 15 5.78 7.70 -12.93
CA VAL A 15 7.14 7.17 -12.87
C VAL A 15 7.24 5.86 -13.64
N SER A 16 8.39 5.53 -14.21
CA SER A 16 8.59 4.21 -14.81
C SER A 16 8.45 3.10 -13.77
N GLN A 17 8.12 1.87 -14.20
CA GLN A 17 8.03 0.70 -13.31
C GLN A 17 9.32 0.48 -12.49
N ASN A 18 10.49 0.68 -13.10
CA ASN A 18 11.77 0.54 -12.40
C ASN A 18 11.96 1.60 -11.32
N GLN A 19 11.56 2.85 -11.58
CA GLN A 19 11.60 3.92 -10.57
C GLN A 19 10.62 3.64 -9.44
N PHE A 20 9.41 3.17 -9.77
CA PHE A 20 8.42 2.75 -8.79
C PHE A 20 8.97 1.64 -7.88
N HIS A 21 9.56 0.60 -8.45
CA HIS A 21 10.19 -0.49 -7.71
C HIS A 21 11.31 -0.01 -6.78
N ARG A 22 12.18 0.89 -7.27
CA ARG A 22 13.26 1.47 -6.46
C ARG A 22 12.70 2.25 -5.27
N VAL A 23 11.61 2.98 -5.44
CA VAL A 23 10.96 3.68 -4.34
C VAL A 23 10.43 2.68 -3.31
N LEU A 24 9.70 1.65 -3.74
CA LEU A 24 9.18 0.60 -2.83
C LEU A 24 10.29 -0.12 -2.05
N HIS A 25 11.43 -0.40 -2.70
CA HIS A 25 12.59 -0.98 -2.04
C HIS A 25 13.21 -0.01 -1.02
N THR A 26 13.27 1.28 -1.35
CA THR A 26 13.90 2.29 -0.47
C THR A 26 13.06 2.54 0.79
N VAL A 27 11.73 2.40 0.71
CA VAL A 27 10.84 2.46 1.90
C VAL A 27 10.71 1.11 2.63
N GLY A 28 11.38 0.05 2.18
CA GLY A 28 11.30 -1.29 2.79
C GLY A 28 10.02 -2.08 2.48
N LEU A 29 9.17 -1.59 1.58
CA LEU A 29 7.93 -2.28 1.20
C LEU A 29 8.16 -3.45 0.24
N ALA A 30 9.23 -3.40 -0.56
CA ALA A 30 9.54 -4.46 -1.52
C ALA A 30 9.88 -5.81 -0.84
N GLU A 31 10.34 -5.79 0.41
CA GLU A 31 10.65 -7.02 1.17
C GLU A 31 9.40 -7.64 1.81
N ILE A 32 8.31 -6.87 1.92
CA ILE A 32 7.05 -7.29 2.53
C ILE A 32 6.11 -7.87 1.47
N LEU A 33 6.15 -7.32 0.25
CA LEU A 33 5.29 -7.72 -0.85
C LEU A 33 5.86 -8.97 -1.55
N ARG A 34 4.99 -9.94 -1.82
CA ARG A 34 5.30 -11.03 -2.75
C ARG A 34 5.37 -10.49 -4.18
N GLN A 35 6.09 -11.19 -5.05
CA GLN A 35 6.24 -10.78 -6.45
C GLN A 35 4.88 -10.66 -7.15
N GLU A 36 3.93 -11.54 -6.86
CA GLU A 36 2.59 -11.50 -7.48
C GLU A 36 1.78 -10.28 -7.03
N GLU A 37 1.96 -9.84 -5.78
CA GLU A 37 1.31 -8.65 -5.23
C GLU A 37 1.88 -7.39 -5.87
N LEU A 38 3.20 -7.34 -6.00
CA LEU A 38 3.90 -6.26 -6.68
C LEU A 38 3.48 -6.15 -8.17
N ASP A 39 3.36 -7.28 -8.86
CA ASP A 39 2.89 -7.33 -10.25
C ASP A 39 1.44 -6.86 -10.37
N ALA A 40 0.58 -7.25 -9.42
CA ALA A 40 -0.81 -6.81 -9.37
C ALA A 40 -0.92 -5.29 -9.12
N ILE A 41 -0.10 -4.74 -8.22
CA ILE A 41 0.00 -3.29 -7.97
C ILE A 41 0.45 -2.58 -9.25
N CYS A 42 1.56 -3.01 -9.85
CA CYS A 42 2.08 -2.43 -11.08
C CYS A 42 1.04 -2.45 -12.21
N LYS A 43 0.29 -3.54 -12.34
CA LYS A 43 -0.78 -3.67 -13.33
C LYS A 43 -1.97 -2.74 -13.04
N ARG A 44 -2.36 -2.58 -11.77
CA ARG A 44 -3.51 -1.77 -11.35
C ARG A 44 -3.32 -0.28 -11.62
N PHE A 45 -2.10 0.21 -11.45
CA PHE A 45 -1.73 1.62 -11.59
C PHE A 45 -0.97 1.91 -12.89
N LEU A 46 -0.92 0.96 -13.83
CA LEU A 46 -0.28 1.15 -15.13
C LEU A 46 -1.07 2.13 -16.00
N VAL A 47 -0.37 3.14 -16.50
CA VAL A 47 -0.84 4.09 -17.50
C VAL A 47 -0.04 3.90 -18.79
N ILE A 48 -0.74 3.67 -19.90
CA ILE A 48 -0.14 3.51 -21.23
C ILE A 48 -0.41 4.77 -22.05
N ARG A 49 0.67 5.46 -22.47
CA ARG A 49 0.61 6.64 -23.35
C ARG A 49 1.51 6.43 -24.56
N GLY A 50 0.92 6.01 -25.67
CA GLY A 50 1.67 5.56 -26.85
C GLY A 50 2.53 4.34 -26.50
N ASN A 51 3.85 4.44 -26.68
CA ASN A 51 4.79 3.36 -26.35
C ASN A 51 5.30 3.41 -24.90
N LYS A 52 4.91 4.42 -24.11
CA LYS A 52 5.33 4.55 -22.72
C LYS A 52 4.38 3.82 -21.79
N ARG A 53 4.95 3.15 -20.79
CA ARG A 53 4.28 2.35 -19.76
C ARG A 53 4.79 2.82 -18.41
N ASP A 54 4.04 3.72 -17.80
CA ASP A 54 4.41 4.36 -16.54
C ASP A 54 3.37 4.04 -15.47
N ILE A 55 3.74 4.20 -14.20
CA ILE A 55 2.89 3.98 -13.04
C ILE A 55 2.38 5.32 -12.54
N ASP A 56 1.07 5.43 -12.36
CA ASP A 56 0.44 6.54 -11.67
C ASP A 56 0.63 6.40 -10.15
N TYR A 57 1.72 6.98 -9.66
CA TYR A 57 2.05 6.89 -8.24
C TYR A 57 1.17 7.81 -7.39
N VAL A 58 0.53 8.82 -7.99
CA VAL A 58 -0.37 9.73 -7.28
C VAL A 58 -1.65 9.00 -6.89
N GLU A 59 -2.25 8.28 -7.83
CA GLU A 59 -3.42 7.43 -7.57
C GLU A 59 -3.08 6.29 -6.59
N PHE A 60 -1.88 5.71 -6.70
CA PHE A 60 -1.39 4.71 -5.73
C PHE A 60 -1.36 5.27 -4.29
N LEU A 61 -0.76 6.46 -4.10
CA LEU A 61 -0.69 7.10 -2.78
C LEU A 61 -2.08 7.49 -2.27
N ALA A 62 -2.96 8.02 -3.14
CA ALA A 62 -4.32 8.39 -2.76
C ALA A 62 -5.13 7.17 -2.24
N GLN A 63 -5.00 6.01 -2.87
CA GLN A 63 -5.65 4.79 -2.39
C GLN A 63 -5.02 4.26 -1.10
N LEU A 64 -3.70 4.36 -0.95
CA LEU A 64 -3.03 4.00 0.30
C LEU A 64 -3.51 4.89 1.45
N ASP A 65 -3.58 6.21 1.23
CA ASP A 65 -4.08 7.21 2.18
C ASP A 65 -5.56 6.94 2.55
N ALA A 66 -6.38 6.54 1.58
CA ALA A 66 -7.77 6.16 1.82
C ALA A 66 -7.91 4.92 2.72
N ILE A 67 -6.98 3.96 2.63
CA ILE A 67 -6.99 2.75 3.48
C ILE A 67 -6.54 3.08 4.91
N ILE A 68 -5.50 3.90 5.07
CA ILE A 68 -4.95 4.24 6.39
C ILE A 68 -5.77 5.30 7.15
N SER A 69 -6.60 6.08 6.44
CA SER A 69 -7.52 7.06 7.03
C SER A 69 -8.81 6.43 7.55
N VAL A 70 -9.04 5.14 7.28
CA VAL A 70 -10.05 4.36 8.00
C VAL A 70 -9.48 4.04 9.38
N ASP A 71 -10.12 4.55 10.43
CA ASP A 71 -9.72 4.27 11.82
C ASP A 71 -9.56 2.75 12.04
N PRO A 72 -8.46 2.27 12.65
CA PRO A 72 -8.15 0.83 12.81
C PRO A 72 -9.18 -0.02 13.57
N ILE A 73 -10.32 0.54 14.01
CA ILE A 73 -11.24 -0.08 14.97
C ILE A 73 -12.50 -0.67 14.30
N THR A 74 -12.83 -0.34 13.05
CA THR A 74 -14.09 -0.84 12.46
C THR A 74 -14.02 -2.27 11.90
N LEU A 75 -12.82 -2.89 11.84
CA LEU A 75 -12.71 -4.32 11.52
C LEU A 75 -12.99 -5.23 12.71
N GLU A 76 -12.80 -4.75 13.95
CA GLU A 76 -13.10 -5.52 15.17
C GLU A 76 -14.60 -5.48 15.51
N GLU A 77 -15.31 -4.39 15.19
CA GLU A 77 -16.74 -4.25 15.52
C GLU A 77 -17.67 -5.15 14.69
N GLN A 78 -17.20 -5.74 13.57
CA GLN A 78 -18.03 -6.59 12.69
C GLN A 78 -17.78 -8.09 12.84
N SER A 79 -17.02 -8.54 13.85
CA SER A 79 -16.82 -9.97 14.13
C SER A 79 -17.52 -10.39 15.42
N PRO A 80 -18.76 -10.92 15.36
CA PRO A 80 -19.52 -11.36 16.53
C PRO A 80 -18.87 -12.50 17.33
N THR A 81 -17.77 -13.07 16.84
CA THR A 81 -17.08 -14.24 17.42
C THR A 81 -15.70 -13.92 18.00
N GLY A 82 -15.23 -12.67 17.93
CA GLY A 82 -13.84 -12.31 18.22
C GLY A 82 -13.44 -12.12 19.69
N VAL A 83 -14.40 -12.00 20.63
CA VAL A 83 -14.09 -11.50 21.99
C VAL A 83 -14.13 -12.58 23.08
N GLU A 84 -14.77 -13.71 22.83
CA GLU A 84 -15.04 -14.69 23.90
C GLU A 84 -13.77 -15.45 24.35
N TRP A 85 -12.88 -15.79 23.41
CA TRP A 85 -11.63 -16.49 23.72
C TRP A 85 -10.65 -15.61 24.51
N TYR A 86 -10.68 -14.28 24.32
CA TYR A 86 -9.80 -13.34 25.02
C TYR A 86 -10.18 -13.16 26.50
N LYS A 87 -11.49 -13.13 26.81
CA LYS A 87 -11.99 -13.11 28.19
C LYS A 87 -11.65 -14.39 28.96
N GLN A 88 -11.55 -15.52 28.26
CA GLN A 88 -11.28 -16.82 28.86
C GLN A 88 -9.80 -17.01 29.22
N LEU A 89 -8.88 -16.32 28.51
CA LEU A 89 -7.43 -16.38 28.75
C LEU A 89 -6.96 -15.54 29.95
N HIS A 90 -7.72 -14.51 30.35
CA HIS A 90 -7.35 -13.57 31.41
C HIS A 90 -8.09 -13.76 32.74
N SER A 91 -8.94 -14.79 32.88
CA SER A 91 -9.67 -15.10 34.11
C SER A 91 -8.80 -15.77 35.21
N CYS A 92 -7.55 -16.14 34.91
CA CYS A 92 -6.67 -16.83 35.86
C CYS A 92 -5.66 -15.94 36.58
N CYS A 93 -5.72 -14.61 36.42
CA CYS A 93 -4.83 -13.70 37.15
C CYS A 93 -5.64 -12.72 38.02
N SER A 94 -5.77 -13.14 39.29
CA SER A 94 -6.25 -12.45 40.51
C SER A 94 -7.75 -12.24 40.68
#